data_AF-A0A428PZ29-F1
#
_entry.id   AF-A0A428PZ29-F1
#
_cell.length_a   1.000
_cell.length_b   1.000
_cell.length_c   1.000
_cell.angle_alpha   90.00
_cell.angle_beta   90.00
_cell.angle_gamma   90.00
#
_symmetry.space_group_name_H-M   'P 1'
#
loop_
_entity.id
_entity.type
_entity.pdbx_description
1 polymer ?
#
loop_
_entity_poly.entity_id
_entity_poly.type
_entity_poly.pdbx_seq_one_letter_code
_entity_poly.pdbx_strand_id
1 'polypeptide(L)'
;MSLSERVRWQPPKPDPILSDFERRCRAAKEQPFLDEKLIDDTTTACAWANFRRPRLGRFKQQGAFTFTNLLGYGQDGIVWKVDAGGQVYALKVFWDNHPPEGTRYWAIQRECQNASLLETMRHATERSGNPIWLNPKPKTWRDAALNLHAFSNEGLDRKLFRETPGAVKYSALPHLRKCYGWTMMSGKELCALPSILRPREMRPDGDRSIPG
;
A
#
# COMPACT_ATOMS: atom_id res chain seq x y z
N MET A 1 53.18 8.89 22.66
CA MET A 1 52.46 8.77 21.38
C MET A 1 51.65 7.48 21.42
N SER A 2 50.32 7.55 21.41
CA SER A 2 49.44 6.37 21.47
C SER A 2 48.81 6.15 20.09
N LEU A 3 49.14 5.03 19.47
CA LEU A 3 48.60 4.59 18.19
C LEU A 3 47.19 4.04 18.42
N SER A 4 46.20 4.74 17.88
CA SER A 4 44.83 4.26 17.73
C SER A 4 44.81 2.88 17.08
N GLU A 5 44.34 1.86 17.81
CA GLU A 5 44.07 0.53 17.25
C GLU A 5 43.05 0.67 16.11
N ARG A 6 43.53 0.57 14.87
CA ARG A 6 42.65 0.45 13.71
C ARG A 6 42.07 -0.96 13.70
N VAL A 7 40.87 -1.11 14.22
CA VAL A 7 40.10 -2.35 14.09
C VAL A 7 39.76 -2.55 12.61
N ARG A 8 40.36 -3.56 11.98
CA ARG A 8 40.07 -3.95 10.61
C ARG A 8 38.71 -4.65 10.60
N TRP A 9 37.72 -4.01 9.97
CA TRP A 9 36.41 -4.63 9.77
C TRP A 9 36.56 -5.98 9.07
N GLN A 10 35.91 -7.00 9.61
CA GLN A 10 35.78 -8.32 9.01
C GLN A 10 34.29 -8.58 8.80
N PRO A 11 33.89 -9.13 7.65
CA PRO A 11 32.49 -9.48 7.43
C PRO A 11 32.03 -10.49 8.49
N PRO A 12 30.83 -10.30 9.08
CA PRO A 12 30.30 -11.24 10.05
C PRO A 12 30.14 -12.62 9.41
N LYS A 13 30.36 -13.67 10.22
CA LYS A 13 30.05 -15.04 9.80
C LYS A 13 28.56 -15.15 9.45
N PRO A 14 28.16 -16.08 8.56
CA PRO A 14 26.76 -16.31 8.23
C PRO A 14 25.92 -16.49 9.50
N ASP A 15 24.88 -15.67 9.65
CA ASP A 15 24.01 -15.65 10.83
C ASP A 15 22.69 -16.39 10.52
N PRO A 16 22.35 -17.45 11.27
CA PRO A 16 21.05 -18.13 11.16
C PRO A 16 19.86 -17.18 11.26
N ILE A 17 19.92 -16.15 12.12
CA ILE A 17 18.86 -15.15 12.30
C ILE A 17 18.66 -14.34 11.02
N LEU A 18 19.76 -13.95 10.36
CA LEU A 18 19.70 -13.23 9.08
C LEU A 18 19.09 -14.10 7.98
N SER A 19 19.50 -15.36 7.88
CA SER A 19 18.94 -16.27 6.87
C SER A 19 17.43 -16.54 7.07
N ASP A 20 16.99 -16.67 8.33
CA ASP A 20 15.57 -16.77 8.69
C ASP A 20 14.79 -15.49 8.39
N PHE A 21 15.39 -14.32 8.65
CA PHE A 21 14.82 -13.03 8.26
C PHE A 21 14.66 -12.92 6.75
N GLU A 22 15.69 -13.20 5.97
CA GLU A 22 15.66 -13.16 4.51
C GLU A 22 14.64 -14.13 3.93
N ARG A 23 14.55 -15.35 4.46
CA ARG A 23 13.54 -16.34 4.06
C ARG A 23 12.13 -15.79 4.27
N ARG A 24 11.85 -15.16 5.42
CA ARG A 24 10.55 -14.52 5.70
C ARG A 24 10.30 -13.32 4.78
N CYS A 25 11.32 -12.55 4.44
CA CYS A 25 11.20 -11.43 3.51
C CYS A 25 10.85 -11.89 2.11
N ARG A 26 11.52 -12.94 1.60
CA ARG A 26 11.20 -13.56 0.31
C ARG A 26 9.76 -14.07 0.29
N ALA A 27 9.39 -14.88 1.27
CA ALA A 27 8.03 -15.43 1.38
C ALA A 27 6.94 -14.35 1.47
N ALA A 28 7.21 -13.22 2.12
CA ALA A 28 6.26 -12.10 2.17
C ALA A 28 6.09 -11.43 0.79
N LYS A 29 7.19 -11.21 0.06
CA LYS A 29 7.18 -10.54 -1.25
C LYS A 29 6.68 -11.42 -2.39
N GLU A 30 6.70 -12.75 -2.23
CA GLU A 30 6.11 -13.72 -3.16
C GLU A 30 4.57 -13.76 -3.09
N GLN A 31 3.95 -13.16 -2.07
CA GLN A 31 2.50 -13.16 -1.96
C GLN A 31 1.87 -12.32 -3.07
N PRO A 32 0.94 -12.89 -3.86
CA PRO A 32 0.22 -12.13 -4.88
C PRO A 32 -0.59 -11.01 -4.24
N PHE A 33 -0.52 -9.81 -4.83
CA PHE A 33 -1.17 -8.60 -4.33
C PHE A 33 -1.91 -7.80 -5.42
N LEU A 34 -1.82 -8.24 -6.67
CA LEU A 34 -2.58 -7.72 -7.81
C LEU A 34 -3.56 -8.80 -8.27
N ASP A 35 -4.70 -8.35 -8.77
CA ASP A 35 -5.71 -9.17 -9.44
C ASP A 35 -6.02 -8.54 -10.80
N GLU A 36 -6.10 -9.37 -11.84
CA GLU A 36 -6.40 -8.92 -13.22
C GLU A 36 -7.88 -8.55 -13.40
N LYS A 37 -8.75 -9.03 -12.51
CA LYS A 37 -10.16 -8.60 -12.48
C LYS A 37 -10.24 -7.10 -12.18
N LEU A 38 -11.31 -6.46 -12.64
CA LEU A 38 -11.51 -5.04 -12.38
C LEU A 38 -11.68 -4.78 -10.88
N ILE A 39 -11.27 -3.59 -10.42
CA ILE A 39 -11.39 -3.24 -9.00
C ILE A 39 -12.81 -3.40 -8.45
N ASP A 40 -13.83 -3.05 -9.25
CA ASP A 40 -15.22 -3.18 -8.85
C ASP A 40 -15.62 -4.65 -8.61
N ASP A 41 -15.07 -5.58 -9.39
CA ASP A 41 -15.32 -7.02 -9.22
C ASP A 41 -14.61 -7.58 -7.97
N THR A 42 -13.42 -7.06 -7.66
CA THR A 42 -12.63 -7.53 -6.50
C THR A 42 -13.15 -6.99 -5.17
N THR A 43 -13.60 -5.73 -5.15
CA THR A 43 -14.01 -5.03 -3.92
C THR A 43 -15.40 -5.42 -3.44
N THR A 44 -16.23 -6.00 -4.32
CA THR A 44 -17.55 -6.55 -3.96
C THR A 44 -17.47 -7.88 -3.22
N ALA A 45 -16.33 -8.59 -3.30
CA ALA A 45 -16.13 -9.86 -2.64
C ALA A 45 -15.65 -9.68 -1.18
N CYS A 46 -16.55 -9.30 -0.28
CA CYS A 46 -16.26 -9.08 1.16
C CYS A 46 -16.07 -10.39 1.97
N ALA A 47 -15.49 -11.44 1.39
CA ALA A 47 -15.18 -12.69 2.11
C ALA A 47 -13.91 -12.53 2.95
N TRP A 48 -13.84 -13.19 4.11
CA TRP A 48 -12.68 -13.12 5.01
C TRP A 48 -11.37 -13.58 4.32
N ALA A 49 -11.46 -14.49 3.36
CA ALA A 49 -10.32 -14.90 2.55
C ALA A 49 -9.66 -13.72 1.81
N ASN A 50 -10.45 -12.76 1.33
CA ASN A 50 -9.98 -11.59 0.60
C ASN A 50 -9.36 -10.55 1.54
N PHE A 51 -9.86 -10.40 2.77
CA PHE A 51 -9.19 -9.60 3.80
C PHE A 51 -7.85 -10.21 4.27
N ARG A 52 -7.74 -11.55 4.29
CA ARG A 52 -6.48 -12.22 4.65
C ARG A 52 -5.41 -12.15 3.56
N ARG A 53 -5.82 -12.09 2.30
CA ARG A 53 -4.95 -12.06 1.13
C ARG A 53 -5.45 -10.98 0.15
N PRO A 54 -5.36 -9.70 0.55
CA PRO A 54 -5.90 -8.61 -0.25
C PRO A 54 -5.14 -8.49 -1.56
N ARG A 55 -5.90 -8.42 -2.65
CA ARG A 55 -5.38 -8.18 -4.00
C ARG A 55 -6.11 -6.98 -4.57
N LEU A 56 -5.36 -6.04 -5.12
CA LEU A 56 -5.94 -4.88 -5.76
C LEU A 56 -6.37 -5.26 -7.17
N GLY A 57 -7.64 -5.00 -7.52
CA GLY A 57 -8.11 -5.19 -8.88
C GLY A 57 -7.59 -4.13 -9.85
N ARG A 58 -7.63 -4.46 -11.13
CA ARG A 58 -7.14 -3.64 -12.23
C ARG A 58 -8.00 -2.39 -12.41
N PHE A 59 -7.33 -1.28 -12.74
CA PHE A 59 -7.95 -0.03 -13.13
C PHE A 59 -8.70 -0.21 -14.45
N LYS A 60 -9.96 0.23 -14.49
CA LYS A 60 -10.74 0.27 -15.72
C LYS A 60 -10.30 1.45 -16.57
N GLN A 61 -9.24 1.25 -17.34
CA GLN A 61 -8.67 2.30 -18.19
C GLN A 61 -9.66 2.76 -19.26
N GLN A 62 -9.92 4.06 -19.31
CA GLN A 62 -10.72 4.73 -20.32
C GLN A 62 -9.83 5.70 -21.08
N GLY A 63 -9.21 5.23 -22.17
CA GLY A 63 -8.30 6.04 -22.99
C GLY A 63 -6.86 6.12 -22.47
N ALA A 64 -6.07 7.00 -23.07
CA ALA A 64 -4.67 7.23 -22.70
C ALA A 64 -4.56 8.21 -21.51
N PHE A 65 -3.48 8.11 -20.74
CA PHE A 65 -3.19 9.06 -19.67
C PHE A 65 -2.60 10.36 -20.23
N THR A 66 -3.20 11.48 -19.87
CA THR A 66 -2.63 12.81 -20.12
C THR A 66 -2.09 13.36 -18.79
N PHE A 67 -0.78 13.52 -18.69
CA PHE A 67 -0.12 14.02 -17.48
C PHE A 67 -0.24 15.55 -17.41
N THR A 68 -0.76 16.06 -16.29
CA THR A 68 -1.06 17.50 -16.13
C THR A 68 -0.17 18.17 -15.09
N ASN A 69 0.08 17.52 -13.95
CA ASN A 69 0.93 18.07 -12.89
C ASN A 69 1.71 16.97 -12.19
N LEU A 70 2.95 17.27 -11.79
CA LEU A 70 3.64 16.51 -10.77
C LEU A 70 3.06 16.89 -9.40
N LEU A 71 2.54 15.91 -8.66
CA LEU A 71 1.93 16.11 -7.33
C LEU A 71 2.94 15.87 -6.20
N GLY A 72 3.93 15.01 -6.41
CA GLY A 72 4.99 14.75 -5.45
C GLY A 72 5.84 13.55 -5.83
N TYR A 73 6.96 13.37 -5.16
CA TYR A 73 7.83 12.21 -5.29
C TYR A 73 8.57 11.98 -3.96
N GLY A 74 9.04 10.76 -3.73
CA GLY A 74 9.72 10.40 -2.50
C GLY A 74 10.33 9.01 -2.56
N GLN A 75 10.51 8.38 -1.40
CA GLN A 75 11.21 7.09 -1.28
C GLN A 75 10.53 5.96 -2.07
N ASP A 76 9.20 5.98 -2.21
CA ASP A 76 8.46 4.87 -2.82
C ASP A 76 8.22 5.05 -4.33
N GLY A 77 8.21 6.30 -4.81
CA GLY A 77 7.81 6.60 -6.17
C GLY A 77 7.46 8.06 -6.43
N ILE A 78 6.75 8.27 -7.53
CA ILE A 78 6.29 9.57 -8.03
C ILE A 78 4.77 9.55 -8.15
N VAL A 79 4.12 10.67 -7.88
CA VAL A 79 2.68 10.87 -8.04
C VAL A 79 2.43 12.00 -9.03
N TRP A 80 1.62 11.73 -10.04
CA TRP A 80 1.12 12.72 -10.99
C TRP A 80 -0.38 12.90 -10.90
N LYS A 81 -0.84 14.10 -11.25
CA LYS A 81 -2.22 14.35 -11.66
C LYS A 81 -2.34 14.00 -13.14
N VAL A 82 -3.26 13.11 -13.47
CA VAL A 82 -3.51 12.65 -14.85
C VAL A 82 -4.98 12.80 -15.20
N ASP A 83 -5.27 13.10 -16.46
CA ASP A 83 -6.59 12.90 -17.06
C ASP A 83 -6.60 11.55 -17.80
N ALA A 84 -7.65 10.77 -17.60
CA ALA A 84 -7.95 9.60 -18.43
C ALA A 84 -9.45 9.57 -18.70
N GLY A 85 -9.84 9.71 -19.97
CA GLY A 85 -11.24 9.64 -20.38
C GLY A 85 -12.09 10.80 -19.83
N GLY A 86 -11.49 11.98 -19.64
CA GLY A 86 -12.18 13.15 -19.09
C GLY A 86 -12.38 13.12 -17.57
N GLN A 87 -11.75 12.15 -16.89
CA GLN A 87 -11.70 12.09 -15.43
C GLN A 87 -10.27 12.28 -14.92
N VAL A 88 -10.15 13.00 -13.81
CA VAL A 88 -8.87 13.31 -13.18
C VAL A 88 -8.55 12.31 -12.08
N TYR A 89 -7.33 11.77 -12.11
CA TYR A 89 -6.81 10.82 -11.13
C TYR A 89 -5.45 11.27 -10.57
N ALA A 90 -5.11 10.72 -9.40
CA ALA A 90 -3.74 10.68 -8.93
C ALA A 90 -3.12 9.33 -9.33
N LEU A 91 -2.06 9.36 -10.14
CA LEU A 91 -1.33 8.18 -10.58
C LEU A 91 0.00 8.10 -9.82
N LYS A 92 0.13 7.11 -8.93
CA LYS A 92 1.39 6.78 -8.24
C LYS A 92 2.12 5.69 -9.01
N VAL A 93 3.34 5.98 -9.45
CA VAL A 93 4.26 5.00 -10.04
C VAL A 93 5.39 4.76 -9.06
N PHE A 94 5.71 3.49 -8.82
CA PHE A 94 6.73 3.07 -7.87
C PHE A 94 8.09 2.89 -8.56
N TRP A 95 9.18 3.11 -7.84
CA TRP A 95 10.53 2.91 -8.37
C TRP A 95 10.80 1.43 -8.70
N ASP A 96 10.41 0.54 -7.80
CA ASP A 96 10.67 -0.89 -7.89
C ASP A 96 9.43 -1.65 -8.38
N ASN A 97 9.47 -2.14 -9.61
CA ASN A 97 8.47 -3.05 -10.16
C ASN A 97 8.75 -4.54 -9.85
N HIS A 98 9.85 -4.82 -9.15
CA HIS A 98 10.20 -6.15 -8.63
C HIS A 98 10.55 -6.04 -7.14
N PRO A 99 10.45 -7.15 -6.38
CA PRO A 99 10.84 -7.18 -4.97
C PRO A 99 12.30 -6.71 -4.75
N PRO A 100 12.54 -5.60 -4.02
CA PRO A 100 13.91 -5.18 -3.70
C PRO A 100 14.60 -6.20 -2.79
N GLU A 101 15.89 -6.47 -3.01
CA GLU A 101 16.67 -7.42 -2.21
C GLU A 101 16.96 -6.89 -0.79
N GLY A 102 17.25 -7.80 0.16
CA GLY A 102 17.67 -7.43 1.52
C GLY A 102 16.62 -6.76 2.41
N THR A 103 15.42 -6.46 1.89
CA THR A 103 14.34 -5.81 2.65
C THR A 103 13.07 -6.66 2.68
N ARG A 104 12.31 -6.52 3.77
CA ARG A 104 10.93 -7.04 3.89
C ARG A 104 9.91 -6.14 3.18
N TYR A 105 10.27 -4.88 2.97
CA TYR A 105 9.37 -3.85 2.49
C TYR A 105 9.44 -3.75 0.96
N TRP A 106 8.31 -3.92 0.31
CA TRP A 106 8.13 -3.62 -1.11
C TRP A 106 6.94 -2.67 -1.23
N ALA A 107 7.22 -1.42 -1.60
CA ALA A 107 6.28 -0.31 -1.49
C ALA A 107 4.97 -0.57 -2.25
N ILE A 108 5.05 -0.96 -3.52
CA ILE A 108 3.86 -1.24 -4.34
C ILE A 108 3.01 -2.37 -3.77
N GLN A 109 3.63 -3.44 -3.26
CA GLN A 109 2.89 -4.55 -2.64
C GLN A 109 2.10 -4.06 -1.43
N ARG A 110 2.75 -3.29 -0.54
CA ARG A 110 2.11 -2.77 0.68
C ARG A 110 1.00 -1.78 0.37
N GLU A 111 1.22 -0.88 -0.58
CA GLU A 111 0.21 0.11 -0.98
C GLU A 111 -1.02 -0.58 -1.59
N CYS A 112 -0.81 -1.53 -2.51
CA CYS A 112 -1.90 -2.24 -3.17
C CYS A 112 -2.71 -3.10 -2.18
N GLN A 113 -2.05 -3.79 -1.26
CA GLN A 113 -2.73 -4.55 -0.21
C GLN A 113 -3.56 -3.63 0.70
N ASN A 114 -3.00 -2.51 1.15
CA ASN A 114 -3.71 -1.55 1.97
C ASN A 114 -4.90 -0.94 1.22
N ALA A 115 -4.71 -0.53 -0.03
CA ALA A 115 -5.77 0.02 -0.88
C ALA A 115 -6.91 -0.99 -1.09
N SER A 116 -6.58 -2.24 -1.38
CA SER A 116 -7.57 -3.32 -1.51
C SER A 116 -8.38 -3.54 -0.22
N LEU A 117 -7.72 -3.55 0.94
CA LEU A 117 -8.40 -3.65 2.24
C LEU A 117 -9.33 -2.46 2.48
N LEU A 118 -8.85 -1.23 2.28
CA LEU A 118 -9.63 -0.01 2.51
C LEU A 118 -10.85 0.07 1.58
N GLU A 119 -10.71 -0.29 0.31
CA GLU A 119 -11.83 -0.32 -0.63
C GLU A 119 -12.84 -1.43 -0.31
N THR A 120 -12.37 -2.60 0.13
CA THR A 120 -13.26 -3.69 0.56
C THR A 120 -14.00 -3.32 1.85
N MET A 121 -13.33 -2.69 2.83
CA MET A 121 -13.98 -2.15 4.04
C MET A 121 -14.98 -1.06 3.70
N ARG A 122 -14.66 -0.20 2.73
CA ARG A 122 -15.56 0.83 2.21
C ARG A 122 -16.83 0.20 1.67
N HIS A 123 -16.69 -0.76 0.76
CA HIS A 123 -17.80 -1.49 0.18
C HIS A 123 -18.62 -2.25 1.22
N ALA A 124 -17.98 -2.95 2.16
CA ALA A 124 -18.65 -3.69 3.22
C ALA A 124 -19.56 -2.79 4.06
N THR A 125 -19.08 -1.60 4.43
CA THR A 125 -19.85 -0.63 5.23
C THR A 125 -21.00 -0.02 4.43
N GLU A 126 -20.78 0.33 3.16
CA GLU A 126 -21.82 0.87 2.27
C GLU A 126 -22.93 -0.15 1.99
N ARG A 127 -22.58 -1.44 1.87
CA ARG A 127 -23.52 -2.53 1.64
C ARG A 127 -24.23 -2.97 2.91
N SER A 128 -23.55 -2.98 4.06
CA SER A 128 -24.14 -3.47 5.30
C SER A 128 -25.14 -2.43 5.82
N GLY A 129 -26.43 -2.63 5.53
CA GLY A 129 -27.51 -1.87 6.17
C GLY A 129 -27.54 -2.00 7.71
N ASN A 130 -26.66 -2.83 8.29
CA ASN A 130 -26.42 -3.01 9.71
C ASN A 130 -25.06 -2.40 10.11
N PRO A 131 -24.93 -1.80 11.30
CA PRO A 131 -23.64 -1.34 11.81
C PRO A 131 -22.62 -2.48 11.97
N ILE A 132 -21.38 -2.21 11.60
CA ILE A 132 -20.22 -3.05 11.91
C ILE A 132 -19.79 -2.75 13.34
N TRP A 133 -19.59 -3.77 14.17
CA TRP A 133 -19.20 -3.60 15.57
C TRP A 133 -17.71 -3.87 15.72
N LEU A 134 -16.99 -2.96 16.38
CA LEU A 134 -15.55 -3.04 16.52
C LEU A 134 -15.13 -2.99 17.99
N ASN A 135 -14.02 -3.65 18.31
CA ASN A 135 -13.29 -3.41 19.55
C ASN A 135 -12.60 -2.04 19.43
N PRO A 136 -12.94 -1.03 20.26
CA PRO A 136 -12.36 0.31 20.16
C PRO A 136 -10.91 0.39 20.63
N LYS A 137 -10.40 -0.63 21.34
CA LYS A 137 -9.07 -0.63 21.95
C LYS A 137 -8.34 -1.93 21.61
N PRO A 138 -8.04 -2.20 20.32
CA PRO A 138 -7.26 -3.38 19.96
C PRO A 138 -5.85 -3.25 20.55
N LYS A 139 -5.40 -4.25 21.31
CA LYS A 139 -4.07 -4.24 21.97
C LYS A 139 -3.09 -5.21 21.33
N THR A 140 -3.61 -6.22 20.62
CA THR A 140 -2.82 -7.26 19.99
C THR A 140 -3.05 -7.29 18.49
N TRP A 141 -2.13 -7.94 17.76
CA TRP A 141 -2.35 -8.26 16.35
C TRP A 141 -3.64 -9.06 16.13
N ARG A 142 -3.98 -9.96 17.06
CA ARG A 142 -5.21 -10.76 17.01
C ARG A 142 -6.45 -9.88 17.13
N ASP A 143 -6.43 -8.88 18.02
CA ASP A 143 -7.55 -7.94 18.15
C ASP A 143 -7.75 -7.14 16.87
N ALA A 144 -6.65 -6.64 16.28
CA ALA A 144 -6.70 -5.92 15.01
C ALA A 144 -7.22 -6.81 13.87
N ALA A 145 -6.77 -8.07 13.81
CA ALA A 145 -7.25 -9.03 12.83
C ALA A 145 -8.74 -9.36 13.01
N LEU A 146 -9.24 -9.45 14.24
CA LEU A 146 -10.66 -9.65 14.53
C LEU A 146 -11.50 -8.41 14.17
N ASN A 147 -10.99 -7.20 14.40
CA ASN A 147 -11.63 -5.98 13.91
C ASN A 147 -11.73 -5.97 12.39
N LEU A 148 -10.66 -6.37 11.68
CA LEU A 148 -10.70 -6.51 10.22
C LEU A 148 -11.71 -7.57 9.79
N HIS A 149 -11.78 -8.70 10.49
CA HIS A 149 -12.74 -9.77 10.22
C HIS A 149 -14.19 -9.32 10.38
N ALA A 150 -14.49 -8.36 11.27
CA ALA A 150 -15.84 -7.81 11.43
C ALA A 150 -16.40 -7.13 10.16
N PHE A 151 -15.52 -6.73 9.22
CA PHE A 151 -15.93 -6.19 7.91
C PHE A 151 -16.26 -7.27 6.87
N SER A 152 -15.95 -8.54 7.14
CA SER A 152 -16.26 -9.60 6.20
C SER A 152 -17.70 -10.09 6.34
N ASN A 153 -18.23 -10.76 5.31
CA ASN A 153 -19.54 -11.40 5.35
C ASN A 153 -19.65 -12.33 6.56
N GLU A 154 -18.62 -13.15 6.80
CA GLU A 154 -18.55 -14.09 7.93
C GLU A 154 -18.54 -13.37 9.28
N GLY A 155 -17.87 -12.22 9.38
CA GLY A 155 -17.86 -11.41 10.59
C GLY A 155 -19.20 -10.72 10.87
N LEU A 156 -19.85 -10.23 9.81
CA LEU A 156 -21.18 -9.63 9.86
C LEU A 156 -22.24 -10.65 10.29
N ASP A 157 -22.24 -11.84 9.69
CA ASP A 157 -23.18 -12.93 10.01
C ASP A 157 -23.06 -13.36 11.47
N ARG A 158 -21.82 -13.43 11.97
CA ARG A 158 -21.53 -13.74 13.37
C ARG A 158 -21.82 -12.59 14.32
N LYS A 159 -22.10 -11.39 13.81
CA LYS A 159 -22.30 -10.17 14.62
C LYS A 159 -21.15 -9.95 15.61
N LEU A 160 -19.91 -10.14 15.13
CA LEU A 160 -18.71 -10.04 15.96
C LEU A 160 -18.74 -8.75 16.79
N PHE A 161 -18.38 -8.85 18.07
CA PHE A 161 -18.33 -7.76 19.05
C PHE A 161 -19.66 -7.09 19.44
N ARG A 162 -20.81 -7.45 18.85
CA ARG A 162 -22.10 -6.80 19.17
C ARG A 162 -22.44 -6.84 20.67
N GLU A 163 -22.14 -7.95 21.33
CA GLU A 163 -22.41 -8.17 22.76
C GLU A 163 -21.20 -7.82 23.64
N THR A 164 -20.09 -7.36 23.05
CA THR A 164 -18.90 -6.99 23.80
C THR A 164 -19.11 -5.63 24.49
N PRO A 165 -18.95 -5.53 25.81
CA PRO A 165 -19.06 -4.27 26.53
C PRO A 165 -18.13 -3.19 25.95
N GLY A 166 -18.69 -2.03 25.63
CA GLY A 166 -17.95 -0.90 25.07
C GLY A 166 -17.58 -1.03 23.58
N ALA A 167 -18.10 -2.03 22.86
CA ALA A 167 -17.97 -2.10 21.42
C ALA A 167 -18.56 -0.85 20.74
N VAL A 168 -17.91 -0.40 19.68
CA VAL A 168 -18.31 0.82 18.95
C VAL A 168 -19.02 0.42 17.66
N LYS A 169 -20.14 1.09 17.40
CA LYS A 169 -20.84 1.02 16.11
C LYS A 169 -20.07 1.82 15.07
N TYR A 170 -19.68 1.16 14.01
CA TYR A 170 -19.07 1.75 12.85
C TYR A 170 -20.08 1.71 11.70
N SER A 171 -20.63 2.87 11.38
CA SER A 171 -21.72 3.02 10.40
C SER A 171 -21.39 3.99 9.26
N ALA A 172 -20.28 4.72 9.36
CA ALA A 172 -19.80 5.63 8.33
C ALA A 172 -18.28 5.60 8.31
N LEU A 173 -17.70 5.46 7.11
CA LEU A 173 -16.26 5.57 6.97
C LEU A 173 -15.79 7.01 7.14
N PRO A 174 -14.58 7.24 7.67
CA PRO A 174 -13.91 8.50 7.46
C PRO A 174 -13.75 8.73 5.95
N HIS A 175 -13.55 9.99 5.55
CA HIS A 175 -13.34 10.35 4.15
C HIS A 175 -12.05 9.71 3.63
N LEU A 176 -12.15 8.48 3.15
CA LEU A 176 -11.07 7.76 2.48
C LEU A 176 -11.04 8.17 1.02
N ARG A 177 -9.84 8.41 0.49
CA ARG A 177 -9.66 8.61 -0.94
C ARG A 177 -9.86 7.29 -1.65
N LYS A 178 -10.78 7.27 -2.63
CA LYS A 178 -11.05 6.09 -3.45
C LYS A 178 -9.78 5.68 -4.20
N CYS A 179 -9.39 4.41 -4.09
CA CYS A 179 -8.46 3.78 -5.01
C CYS A 179 -9.24 3.27 -6.23
N TYR A 180 -8.71 3.51 -7.43
CA TYR A 180 -9.34 3.07 -8.68
C TYR A 180 -8.71 1.80 -9.26
N GLY A 181 -7.70 1.24 -8.59
CA GLY A 181 -7.03 0.01 -9.01
C GLY A 181 -5.60 0.24 -9.47
N TRP A 182 -5.00 -0.80 -10.02
CA TRP A 182 -3.65 -0.76 -10.57
C TRP A 182 -3.66 -0.79 -12.10
N THR A 183 -2.62 -0.24 -12.71
CA THR A 183 -2.36 -0.39 -14.15
C THR A 183 -0.87 -0.41 -14.42
N MET A 184 -0.48 -0.86 -15.61
CA MET A 184 0.91 -0.80 -16.07
C MET A 184 1.17 0.53 -16.79
N MET A 185 2.39 1.05 -16.63
CA MET A 185 2.86 2.25 -17.29
C MET A 185 4.19 1.95 -17.97
N SER A 186 4.39 2.45 -19.19
CA SER A 186 5.67 2.30 -19.87
C SER A 186 6.70 3.25 -19.29
N GLY A 187 7.85 2.73 -18.87
CA GLY A 187 8.98 3.57 -18.46
C GLY A 187 9.45 4.51 -19.58
N LYS A 188 9.30 4.10 -20.85
CA LYS A 188 9.63 4.95 -22.01
C LYS A 188 8.71 6.18 -22.09
N GLU A 189 7.42 6.01 -21.82
CA GLU A 189 6.44 7.11 -21.80
C GLU A 189 6.76 8.07 -20.66
N LEU A 190 7.11 7.55 -19.48
CA LEU A 190 7.52 8.37 -18.33
C LEU A 190 8.79 9.18 -18.61
N CYS A 191 9.79 8.56 -19.24
CA CYS A 191 11.02 9.25 -19.65
C CYS A 191 10.79 10.29 -20.76
N ALA A 192 9.70 10.17 -21.53
CA ALA A 192 9.34 11.13 -22.57
C ALA A 192 8.57 12.36 -22.03
N LEU A 193 8.12 12.35 -20.77
CA LEU A 193 7.41 13.47 -20.17
C LEU A 193 8.24 14.76 -20.21
N PRO A 194 7.63 15.94 -20.40
CA PRO A 194 8.32 17.23 -20.28
C PRO A 194 9.05 17.40 -18.93
N SER A 195 10.15 18.15 -18.91
CA SER A 195 10.99 18.33 -17.71
C SER A 195 10.22 18.88 -16.50
N ILE A 196 9.21 19.72 -16.71
CA ILE A 196 8.33 20.25 -15.65
C ILE A 196 7.50 19.17 -14.94
N LEU A 197 7.27 18.03 -15.60
CA LEU A 197 6.55 16.88 -15.04
C LEU A 197 7.50 15.81 -14.51
N ARG A 198 8.82 15.98 -14.61
CA ARG A 198 9.80 15.05 -14.04
C ARG A 198 10.12 15.49 -12.61
N PRO A 199 10.43 14.55 -11.69
CA PRO A 199 11.06 14.90 -10.44
C PRO A 199 12.30 15.74 -10.70
N ARG A 200 12.53 16.77 -9.88
CA ARG A 200 13.84 17.42 -9.88
C ARG A 200 14.85 16.37 -9.42
N GLU A 201 16.02 16.35 -10.04
CA GLU A 201 17.13 15.56 -9.51
C GLU A 201 17.28 15.91 -8.03
N MET A 202 17.17 14.90 -7.17
CA MET A 202 17.65 15.02 -5.81
C MET A 202 19.15 15.24 -5.93
N ARG A 203 19.59 16.50 -5.87
CA ARG A 203 20.98 16.78 -5.55
C ARG A 203 21.20 16.10 -4.21
N PRO A 204 22.17 15.18 -4.08
CA PRO A 204 22.55 14.70 -2.77
C PRO A 204 23.06 15.93 -2.02
N ASP A 205 22.23 16.52 -1.15
CA ASP A 205 22.59 17.75 -0.46
C ASP A 205 23.81 17.50 0.42
N GLY A 206 24.92 18.02 -0.07
CA GLY A 206 26.10 18.39 0.68
C GLY A 206 26.42 19.86 0.44
N ASP A 207 25.42 20.75 0.37
CA ASP A 207 25.71 22.18 0.45
C ASP A 207 24.63 22.95 1.21
N ARG A 208 24.93 23.24 2.48
CA ARG A 208 24.21 24.24 3.27
C ARG A 208 24.79 25.60 2.90
N SER A 209 24.19 26.28 1.95
CA SER A 209 24.34 27.73 1.83
C SER A 209 23.01 28.39 2.13
N ILE A 210 22.89 28.91 3.35
CA ILE A 210 21.86 29.87 3.75
C ILE A 210 22.20 31.20 3.04
N PRO A 211 21.28 31.87 2.34
CA PRO A 211 21.53 33.22 1.83
C PRO A 211 21.44 34.22 2.99
N GLY A 212 22.48 35.03 3.14
CA GLY A 212 22.43 36.32 3.84
C GLY A 212 21.98 37.43 2.90
#